data_AF-A0A523MRI1-F1
#
_entry.id   AF-A0A523MRI1-F1
#
_cell.length_a   1.000
_cell.length_b   1.000
_cell.length_c   1.000
_cell.angle_alpha   90.00
_cell.angle_beta   90.00
_cell.angle_gamma   90.00
#
_symmetry.space_group_name_H-M   'P 1'
#
loop_
_entity.id
_entity.type
_entity.pdbx_description
1 polymer ?
#
loop_
_entity_poly.entity_id
_entity_poly.type
_entity_poly.pdbx_seq_one_letter_code
_entity_poly.pdbx_strand_id
1 'polypeptide(L)'
;MHIVLLALVFVLSWAAPSVAGCNKADICRMVKKMGHFDILNACPQAGPLLAECKKVSKKPLVNLPEPQFVANDNGTVTDKANNLMWVQKGILVKNSLKTASEFATTFSHEGVIGWRLPTLPELKTLLNHQRETNFSGQKSWVHPVFNDGRGHYYWTTTTCEEISFIEDRYQKKLCQQGDQGAWLVHFNIGAIFWHFVTAKNYFVWPVRDLK
;
A
#
# COMPACT_ATOMS: atom_id res chain seq x y z
N MET A 1 -53.37 -60.81 13.98
CA MET A 1 -52.36 -60.22 14.87
C MET A 1 -51.53 -59.24 14.05
N HIS A 2 -51.79 -57.93 14.19
CA HIS A 2 -51.04 -56.88 13.49
C HIS A 2 -49.93 -56.36 14.41
N ILE A 3 -48.68 -56.54 13.99
CA ILE A 3 -47.50 -56.01 14.69
C ILE A 3 -47.18 -54.64 14.09
N VAL A 4 -47.37 -53.59 14.88
CA VAL A 4 -47.06 -52.20 14.49
C VAL A 4 -45.58 -51.95 14.78
N LEU A 5 -44.77 -51.78 13.75
CA LEU A 5 -43.38 -51.34 13.84
C LEU A 5 -43.33 -49.82 13.93
N LEU A 6 -43.12 -49.29 15.14
CA LEU A 6 -42.87 -47.88 15.39
C LEU A 6 -41.43 -47.54 14.99
N ALA A 7 -41.25 -46.93 13.82
CA ALA A 7 -39.98 -46.36 13.39
C ALA A 7 -39.69 -45.09 14.20
N LEU A 8 -38.69 -45.17 15.09
CA LEU A 8 -38.24 -44.05 15.91
C LEU A 8 -37.38 -43.11 15.04
N VAL A 9 -37.97 -42.04 14.54
CA VAL A 9 -37.26 -40.99 13.78
C VAL A 9 -36.46 -40.15 14.78
N PHE A 10 -35.17 -40.43 14.92
CA PHE A 10 -34.23 -39.55 15.61
C PHE A 10 -33.99 -38.29 14.76
N VAL A 11 -34.74 -37.23 15.05
CA VAL A 11 -34.47 -35.89 14.52
C VAL A 11 -33.25 -35.35 15.28
N LEU A 12 -32.06 -35.48 14.70
CA LEU A 12 -30.86 -34.78 15.15
C LEU A 12 -31.06 -33.27 14.91
N SER A 13 -31.61 -32.56 15.90
CA SER A 13 -31.59 -31.11 15.90
C SER A 13 -30.15 -30.66 16.13
N TRP A 14 -29.41 -30.44 15.05
CA TRP A 14 -28.18 -29.66 15.11
C TRP A 14 -28.59 -28.24 15.54
N ALA A 15 -28.36 -27.92 16.82
CA ALA A 15 -28.34 -26.55 17.26
C ALA A 15 -27.20 -25.86 16.50
N ALA A 16 -27.55 -25.10 15.45
CA ALA A 16 -26.60 -24.23 14.81
C ALA A 16 -26.04 -23.31 15.92
N PRO A 17 -24.72 -23.29 16.18
CA PRO A 17 -24.17 -22.40 17.17
C PRO A 17 -24.56 -20.98 16.76
N SER A 18 -25.42 -20.34 17.56
CA SER A 18 -25.72 -18.93 17.42
C SER A 18 -24.44 -18.19 17.82
N VAL A 19 -23.55 -17.97 16.85
CA VAL A 19 -22.36 -17.15 17.05
C VAL A 19 -22.85 -15.72 17.29
N ALA A 20 -23.07 -15.39 18.57
CA ALA A 20 -23.39 -14.06 19.02
C ALA A 20 -22.21 -13.15 18.64
N GLY A 21 -22.33 -12.45 17.51
CA GLY A 21 -21.23 -11.68 16.93
C GLY A 21 -21.16 -11.61 15.40
N CYS A 22 -22.16 -12.11 14.67
CA CYS A 22 -22.15 -12.08 13.19
C CYS A 22 -23.11 -11.05 12.58
N ASN A 23 -23.45 -9.98 13.31
CA ASN A 23 -24.18 -8.85 12.71
C ASN A 23 -23.21 -7.97 11.88
N LYS A 24 -23.77 -7.02 11.09
CA LYS A 24 -22.98 -6.13 10.23
C LYS A 24 -21.90 -5.36 11.00
N ALA A 25 -22.21 -4.83 12.20
CA ALA A 25 -21.26 -4.05 12.98
C ALA A 25 -20.06 -4.89 13.45
N ASP A 26 -20.34 -6.13 13.86
CA ASP A 26 -19.31 -7.06 14.30
C ASP A 26 -18.48 -7.58 13.11
N ILE A 27 -19.11 -7.92 11.98
CA ILE A 27 -18.40 -8.29 10.75
C ILE A 27 -17.51 -7.15 10.26
N CYS A 28 -18.02 -5.91 10.26
CA CYS A 28 -17.22 -4.72 9.91
C CYS A 28 -16.05 -4.50 10.90
N ARG A 29 -16.18 -4.92 12.16
CA ARG A 29 -15.09 -4.89 13.14
C ARG A 29 -14.06 -6.01 12.86
N MET A 30 -14.53 -7.20 12.48
CA MET A 30 -13.69 -8.35 12.15
C MET A 30 -12.87 -8.13 10.86
N VAL A 31 -13.45 -7.49 9.83
CA VAL A 31 -12.75 -7.14 8.57
C VAL A 31 -11.49 -6.32 8.81
N LYS A 32 -11.43 -5.54 9.90
CA LYS A 32 -10.25 -4.74 10.26
C LYS A 32 -9.10 -5.55 10.88
N LYS A 33 -9.33 -6.80 11.26
CA LYS A 33 -8.38 -7.59 12.06
C LYS A 33 -8.10 -9.00 11.51
N MET A 34 -8.96 -9.51 10.64
CA MET A 34 -8.97 -10.91 10.20
C MET A 34 -9.08 -11.01 8.68
N GLY A 35 -8.57 -12.12 8.12
CA GLY A 35 -8.70 -12.42 6.70
C GLY A 35 -10.14 -12.76 6.31
N HIS A 36 -10.47 -12.60 5.02
CA HIS A 36 -11.80 -12.90 4.48
C HIS A 36 -12.29 -14.31 4.86
N PHE A 37 -11.42 -15.31 4.72
CA PHE A 37 -11.75 -16.70 5.03
C PHE A 37 -11.86 -16.96 6.53
N ASP A 38 -11.06 -16.31 7.38
CA ASP A 38 -11.18 -16.44 8.84
C ASP A 38 -12.53 -15.90 9.33
N ILE A 39 -13.00 -14.82 8.71
CA ILE A 39 -14.32 -14.25 9.01
C ILE A 39 -15.43 -15.17 8.53
N LEU A 40 -15.30 -15.79 7.36
CA LEU A 40 -16.28 -16.78 6.89
C LEU A 40 -16.27 -18.05 7.75
N ASN A 41 -15.13 -18.45 8.29
CA ASN A 41 -15.05 -19.56 9.24
C ASN A 41 -15.75 -19.21 10.57
N ALA A 42 -15.57 -17.99 11.07
CA ALA A 42 -16.25 -17.51 12.29
C ALA A 42 -17.74 -17.20 12.07
N CYS A 43 -18.09 -16.68 10.88
CA CYS A 43 -19.41 -16.24 10.48
C CYS A 43 -19.71 -16.71 9.04
N PRO A 44 -20.19 -17.95 8.84
CA PRO A 44 -20.39 -18.55 7.51
C PRO A 44 -21.30 -17.75 6.57
N GLN A 45 -22.26 -17.01 7.13
CA GLN A 45 -23.22 -16.20 6.37
C GLN A 45 -22.78 -14.74 6.18
N ALA A 46 -21.54 -14.39 6.53
CA ALA A 46 -21.04 -13.01 6.43
C ALA A 46 -20.79 -12.54 4.98
N GLY A 47 -20.83 -13.43 3.99
CA GLY A 47 -20.49 -13.16 2.58
C GLY A 47 -21.05 -11.82 2.04
N PRO A 48 -22.37 -11.59 2.08
CA PRO A 48 -22.97 -10.33 1.62
C PRO A 48 -22.49 -9.10 2.39
N LEU A 49 -22.36 -9.22 3.72
CA LEU A 49 -21.98 -8.13 4.62
C LEU A 49 -20.49 -7.77 4.48
N LEU A 50 -19.64 -8.71 4.09
CA LEU A 50 -18.22 -8.46 3.85
C LEU A 50 -18.00 -7.43 2.74
N ALA A 51 -18.81 -7.45 1.69
CA ALA A 51 -18.72 -6.46 0.61
C ALA A 51 -19.08 -5.05 1.09
N GLU A 52 -20.08 -4.93 1.97
CA GLU A 52 -20.50 -3.67 2.57
C GLU A 52 -19.49 -3.12 3.59
N CYS A 53 -18.77 -4.01 4.26
CA CYS A 53 -17.76 -3.66 5.27
C CYS A 53 -16.37 -3.40 4.68
N LYS A 54 -16.10 -3.86 3.45
CA LYS A 54 -14.82 -3.65 2.77
C LYS A 54 -14.69 -2.19 2.32
N LYS A 55 -13.67 -1.49 2.83
CA LYS A 55 -13.26 -0.17 2.34
C LYS A 55 -12.56 -0.33 0.99
N VAL A 56 -13.33 -0.33 -0.10
CA VAL A 56 -12.82 -0.30 -1.48
C VAL A 56 -13.21 1.03 -2.11
N SER A 57 -12.20 1.89 -2.31
CA SER A 57 -12.31 3.06 -3.16
C SER A 57 -12.53 2.66 -4.61
N LYS A 58 -13.52 3.32 -5.24
CA LYS A 58 -13.76 3.22 -6.68
C LYS A 58 -12.87 4.18 -7.50
N LYS A 59 -12.09 5.03 -6.83
CA LYS A 59 -11.22 6.03 -7.47
C LYS A 59 -10.05 5.30 -8.15
N PRO A 60 -9.87 5.44 -9.47
CA PRO A 60 -8.69 4.93 -10.13
C PRO A 60 -7.46 5.76 -9.78
N LEU A 61 -6.29 5.12 -9.78
CA LEU A 61 -5.01 5.83 -9.67
C LEU A 61 -4.81 6.69 -10.93
N VAL A 62 -4.63 7.99 -10.74
CA VAL A 62 -4.26 8.92 -11.83
C VAL A 62 -2.74 8.96 -11.91
N ASN A 63 -2.19 8.61 -13.08
CA ASN A 63 -0.74 8.71 -13.31
C ASN A 63 -0.37 10.16 -13.65
N LEU A 64 0.79 10.58 -13.16
CA LEU A 64 1.38 11.85 -13.54
C LEU A 64 1.99 11.78 -14.96
N PRO A 65 2.16 12.92 -15.64
CA PRO A 65 2.96 13.03 -16.85
C PRO A 65 4.35 12.41 -16.71
N GLU A 66 4.91 11.96 -17.85
CA GLU A 66 6.29 11.47 -17.91
C GLU A 66 7.25 12.55 -17.38
N PRO A 67 8.13 12.19 -16.44
CA PRO A 67 8.95 13.16 -15.74
C PRO A 67 10.05 13.72 -16.65
N GLN A 68 10.45 14.96 -16.36
CA GLN A 68 11.59 15.60 -17.02
C GLN A 68 12.66 15.93 -15.98
N PHE A 69 13.49 14.92 -15.68
CA PHE A 69 14.49 15.01 -14.63
C PHE A 69 15.74 15.79 -15.06
N VAL A 70 16.12 16.77 -14.24
CA VAL A 70 17.37 17.53 -14.35
C VAL A 70 18.10 17.46 -13.01
N ALA A 71 19.27 16.83 -13.00
CA ALA A 71 20.11 16.79 -11.81
C ALA A 71 20.73 18.17 -11.54
N ASN A 72 20.77 18.56 -10.27
CA ASN A 72 21.36 19.81 -9.80
C ASN A 72 22.66 19.52 -9.04
N ASP A 73 23.57 20.49 -8.97
CA ASP A 73 24.90 20.32 -8.34
C ASP A 73 24.86 20.17 -6.80
N ASN A 74 23.70 20.35 -6.17
CA ASN A 74 23.48 20.21 -4.73
C ASN A 74 22.90 18.84 -4.31
N GLY A 75 22.96 17.83 -5.18
CA GLY A 75 22.43 16.49 -4.89
C GLY A 75 20.91 16.41 -4.88
N THR A 76 20.23 17.33 -5.57
CA THR A 76 18.78 17.26 -5.83
C THR A 76 18.52 17.03 -7.31
N VAL A 77 17.31 16.60 -7.65
CA VAL A 77 16.84 16.41 -9.03
C VAL A 77 15.51 17.12 -9.21
N THR A 78 15.44 18.02 -10.17
CA THR A 78 14.23 18.73 -10.56
C THR A 78 13.44 17.92 -11.58
N ASP A 79 12.15 17.69 -11.33
CA ASP A 79 11.19 17.18 -12.30
C ASP A 79 10.36 18.35 -12.85
N LYS A 80 10.71 18.79 -14.06
CA LYS A 80 10.08 19.96 -14.70
C LYS A 80 8.64 19.69 -15.14
N ALA A 81 8.29 18.44 -15.46
CA ALA A 81 6.96 18.10 -15.95
C ALA A 81 5.93 18.15 -14.82
N ASN A 82 6.34 17.78 -13.61
CA ASN A 82 5.46 17.64 -12.46
C ASN A 82 5.63 18.77 -11.42
N ASN A 83 6.53 19.73 -11.66
CA ASN A 83 6.89 20.79 -10.71
C ASN A 83 7.33 20.25 -9.35
N LEU A 84 8.17 19.21 -9.37
CA LEU A 84 8.69 18.56 -8.16
C LEU A 84 10.21 18.68 -8.09
N MET A 85 10.76 18.60 -6.89
CA MET A 85 12.17 18.42 -6.65
C MET A 85 12.38 17.27 -5.67
N TRP A 86 13.35 16.43 -5.99
CA TRP A 86 13.67 15.19 -5.31
C TRP A 86 15.06 15.26 -4.71
N VAL A 87 15.27 14.58 -3.59
CA VAL A 87 16.63 14.24 -3.15
C VAL A 87 17.17 13.17 -4.10
N GLN A 88 18.40 13.32 -4.62
CA GLN A 88 18.96 12.38 -5.61
C GLN A 88 19.18 10.98 -5.03
N LYS A 89 19.48 10.89 -3.74
CA LYS A 89 19.70 9.64 -3.01
C LYS A 89 18.60 9.40 -1.99
N GLY A 90 17.95 8.24 -2.08
CA GLY A 90 16.95 7.83 -1.10
C GLY A 90 17.55 7.66 0.31
N ILE A 91 16.74 7.94 1.34
CA ILE A 91 17.18 7.94 2.73
C ILE A 91 16.95 6.56 3.36
N LEU A 92 18.04 5.90 3.76
CA LEU A 92 18.07 4.52 4.21
C LEU A 92 17.77 4.36 5.71
N VAL A 93 16.79 5.11 6.22
CA VAL A 93 16.32 4.97 7.61
C VAL A 93 14.96 4.30 7.58
N LYS A 94 14.91 3.07 8.11
CA LYS A 94 13.70 2.27 8.19
C LYS A 94 12.74 2.85 9.22
N ASN A 95 11.53 3.18 8.80
CA ASN A 95 10.54 3.87 9.63
C ASN A 95 9.12 3.31 9.43
N SER A 96 8.24 3.57 10.40
CA SER A 96 6.79 3.50 10.19
C SER A 96 6.35 4.62 9.24
N LEU A 97 5.18 4.51 8.60
CA LEU A 97 4.72 5.57 7.70
C LEU A 97 4.61 6.92 8.44
N LYS A 98 4.07 6.90 9.67
CA LYS A 98 3.95 8.10 10.50
C LYS A 98 5.31 8.73 10.79
N THR A 99 6.26 7.95 11.30
CA THR A 99 7.61 8.42 11.61
C THR A 99 8.37 8.88 10.36
N ALA A 100 8.16 8.20 9.23
CA ALA A 100 8.74 8.58 7.94
C ALA A 100 8.22 9.93 7.46
N SER A 101 6.92 10.19 7.62
CA SER A 101 6.29 11.47 7.29
C SER A 101 6.84 12.59 8.18
N GLU A 102 6.90 12.37 9.50
CA GLU A 102 7.45 13.33 10.46
C GLU A 102 8.92 13.63 10.16
N PHE A 103 9.72 12.59 9.92
CA PHE A 103 11.12 12.72 9.53
C PHE A 103 11.29 13.59 8.28
N ALA A 104 10.50 13.34 7.22
CA ALA A 104 10.57 14.12 5.99
C ALA A 104 10.27 15.61 6.23
N THR A 105 9.30 15.95 7.09
CA THR A 105 8.98 17.36 7.37
C THR A 105 10.08 18.13 8.10
N THR A 106 10.88 17.43 8.91
CA THR A 106 12.01 18.01 9.64
C THR A 106 13.34 17.90 8.89
N PHE A 107 13.37 17.15 7.79
CA PHE A 107 14.57 16.90 7.01
C PHE A 107 15.05 18.20 6.33
N SER A 108 16.36 18.40 6.32
CA SER A 108 17.03 19.49 5.62
C SER A 108 18.15 18.91 4.77
N HIS A 109 18.25 19.36 3.51
CA HIS A 109 19.27 18.92 2.56
C HIS A 109 19.93 20.15 1.96
N GLU A 110 21.22 20.36 2.20
CA GLU A 110 21.96 21.54 1.72
C GLU A 110 21.25 22.87 2.08
N GLY A 111 20.71 22.97 3.30
CA GLY A 111 19.98 24.15 3.78
C GLY A 111 18.54 24.28 3.27
N VAL A 112 18.10 23.37 2.40
CA VAL A 112 16.73 23.33 1.86
C VAL A 112 15.82 22.54 2.80
N ILE A 113 14.73 23.18 3.23
CA ILE A 113 13.65 22.60 4.06
C ILE A 113 12.34 22.44 3.25
N GLY A 114 11.30 21.91 3.90
CA GLY A 114 9.95 21.79 3.30
C GLY A 114 9.75 20.50 2.52
N TRP A 115 10.52 19.46 2.84
CA TRP A 115 10.35 18.15 2.25
C TRP A 115 9.16 17.40 2.85
N ARG A 116 8.60 16.48 2.06
CA ARG A 116 7.51 15.59 2.44
C ARG A 116 7.74 14.20 1.88
N LEU A 117 6.96 13.23 2.36
CA LEU A 117 6.83 11.97 1.67
C LEU A 117 6.04 12.15 0.36
N PRO A 118 6.36 11.36 -0.67
CA PRO A 118 5.66 11.40 -1.94
C PRO A 118 4.35 10.63 -1.86
N THR A 119 3.42 11.01 -2.71
CA THR A 119 2.25 10.19 -3.05
C THR A 119 2.67 9.04 -3.98
N LEU A 120 1.81 8.05 -4.16
CA LEU A 120 2.07 6.94 -5.08
C LEU A 120 2.24 7.41 -6.55
N PRO A 121 1.39 8.29 -7.11
CA PRO A 121 1.62 8.83 -8.45
C PRO A 121 2.99 9.49 -8.62
N GLU A 122 3.45 10.24 -7.62
CA GLU A 122 4.75 10.92 -7.64
C GLU A 122 5.91 9.92 -7.57
N LEU A 123 5.93 9.02 -6.58
CA LEU A 123 7.08 8.11 -6.43
C LEU A 123 7.19 7.14 -7.61
N LYS A 124 6.06 6.80 -8.24
CA LYS A 124 6.03 5.99 -9.46
C LYS A 124 6.77 6.64 -10.63
N THR A 125 6.85 7.98 -10.72
CA THR A 125 7.57 8.62 -11.82
C THR A 125 9.07 8.33 -11.77
N LEU A 126 9.61 7.96 -10.61
CA LEU A 126 11.01 7.55 -10.50
C LEU A 126 11.28 6.16 -11.11
N LEU A 127 10.26 5.39 -11.48
CA LEU A 127 10.44 4.09 -12.14
C LEU A 127 10.84 4.28 -13.61
N ASN A 128 11.88 3.57 -14.03
CA ASN A 128 12.31 3.48 -15.41
C ASN A 128 11.59 2.33 -16.15
N HIS A 129 11.43 2.47 -17.46
CA HIS A 129 10.81 1.44 -18.29
C HIS A 129 11.66 0.16 -18.38
N GLN A 130 12.98 0.30 -18.25
CA GLN A 130 13.97 -0.77 -18.32
C GLN A 130 14.80 -0.84 -17.03
N ARG A 131 15.33 -2.03 -16.74
CA ARG A 131 16.22 -2.24 -15.60
C ARG A 131 17.65 -1.88 -16.01
N GLU A 132 18.13 -0.75 -15.54
CA GLU A 132 19.38 -0.13 -15.98
C GLU A 132 20.28 0.24 -14.81
N THR A 133 21.54 0.56 -15.11
CA THR A 133 22.51 1.01 -14.12
C THR A 133 22.13 2.40 -13.62
N ASN A 134 21.84 2.51 -12.32
CA ASN A 134 21.50 3.76 -11.68
C ASN A 134 22.74 4.52 -11.20
N PHE A 135 22.54 5.69 -10.57
CA PHE A 135 23.62 6.57 -10.09
C PHE A 135 24.58 5.88 -9.11
N SER A 136 24.16 4.81 -8.42
CA SER A 136 25.03 4.02 -7.54
C SER A 136 25.94 3.02 -8.27
N GLY A 137 25.81 2.91 -9.60
CA GLY A 137 26.50 1.91 -10.42
C GLY A 137 25.81 0.54 -10.42
N GLN A 138 24.54 0.45 -10.01
CA GLN A 138 23.84 -0.83 -9.86
C GLN A 138 22.58 -0.91 -10.70
N LYS A 139 22.24 -2.12 -11.16
CA LYS A 139 21.02 -2.35 -11.94
C LYS A 139 19.77 -2.30 -11.06
N SER A 140 18.86 -1.38 -11.36
CA SER A 140 17.54 -1.27 -10.73
C SER A 140 16.53 -0.70 -11.73
N TRP A 141 15.28 -0.61 -11.32
CA TRP A 141 14.21 0.04 -12.08
C TRP A 141 14.03 1.50 -11.69
N VAL A 142 14.93 2.11 -10.92
CA VAL A 142 14.88 3.57 -10.70
C VAL A 142 15.49 4.29 -11.90
N HIS A 143 15.01 5.48 -12.22
CA HIS A 143 15.57 6.30 -13.27
C HIS A 143 17.08 6.57 -13.02
N PRO A 144 17.95 6.49 -14.04
CA PRO A 144 19.41 6.43 -13.84
C PRO A 144 20.04 7.59 -13.07
N VAL A 145 19.41 8.76 -13.06
CA VAL A 145 19.88 9.95 -12.32
C VAL A 145 19.77 9.79 -10.79
N PHE A 146 19.03 8.80 -10.30
CA PHE A 146 18.78 8.57 -8.89
C PHE A 146 19.59 7.42 -8.31
N ASN A 147 19.75 7.47 -6.99
CA ASN A 147 20.38 6.42 -6.20
C ASN A 147 19.38 5.88 -5.17
N ASP A 148 18.88 4.67 -5.39
CA ASP A 148 17.97 3.97 -4.47
C ASP A 148 18.69 3.42 -3.23
N GLY A 149 20.00 3.65 -3.07
CA GLY A 149 20.78 3.32 -1.89
C GLY A 149 20.77 1.83 -1.49
N ARG A 150 20.28 0.92 -2.34
CA ARG A 150 19.88 -0.47 -2.02
C ARG A 150 18.72 -0.61 -1.02
N GLY A 151 18.00 0.47 -0.73
CA GLY A 151 16.77 0.43 0.02
C GLY A 151 15.61 0.10 -0.90
N HIS A 152 15.22 -1.16 -1.00
CA HIS A 152 14.33 -1.53 -2.09
C HIS A 152 12.92 -0.97 -1.99
N TYR A 153 12.37 -0.80 -0.79
CA TYR A 153 10.98 -0.40 -0.56
C TYR A 153 10.87 0.99 0.04
N TYR A 154 10.14 1.88 -0.62
CA TYR A 154 9.94 3.26 -0.18
C TYR A 154 8.48 3.57 0.11
N TRP A 155 8.24 4.27 1.22
CA TRP A 155 6.92 4.73 1.63
C TRP A 155 6.32 5.74 0.66
N THR A 156 5.00 5.64 0.48
CA THR A 156 4.17 6.70 -0.09
C THR A 156 3.07 7.08 0.91
N THR A 157 2.53 8.29 0.79
CA THR A 157 1.40 8.76 1.61
C THR A 157 0.05 8.26 1.12
N THR A 158 -0.02 7.69 -0.09
CA THR A 158 -1.27 7.17 -0.66
C THR A 158 -1.70 5.92 0.08
N THR A 159 -2.83 6.02 0.79
CA THR A 159 -3.41 4.91 1.57
C THR A 159 -4.29 4.02 0.71
N CYS A 160 -4.63 2.84 1.24
CA CYS A 160 -5.58 1.95 0.61
C CYS A 160 -7.02 2.47 0.67
N GLU A 161 -7.31 3.43 1.56
CA GLU A 161 -8.57 4.16 1.60
C GLU A 161 -8.70 5.11 0.42
N GLU A 162 -7.61 5.78 0.02
CA GLU A 162 -7.63 6.64 -1.15
C GLU A 162 -7.73 5.81 -2.44
N ILE A 163 -6.83 4.83 -2.58
CA ILE A 163 -6.70 3.98 -3.76
C ILE A 163 -6.67 2.52 -3.32
N SER A 164 -7.75 1.78 -3.60
CA SER A 164 -7.84 0.38 -3.18
C SER A 164 -7.36 -0.62 -4.22
N PHE A 165 -7.15 -0.21 -5.46
CA PHE A 165 -6.56 -1.07 -6.48
C PHE A 165 -5.62 -0.27 -7.37
N ILE A 166 -4.56 -0.93 -7.80
CA ILE A 166 -3.59 -0.40 -8.76
C ILE A 166 -3.26 -1.49 -9.77
N GLU A 167 -2.81 -1.08 -10.93
CA GLU A 167 -2.19 -1.95 -11.90
C GLU A 167 -0.74 -1.52 -12.04
N ASP A 168 0.18 -2.46 -11.80
CA ASP A 168 1.59 -2.26 -12.10
C ASP A 168 1.97 -3.12 -13.32
N ARG A 169 3.25 -3.09 -13.69
CA ARG A 169 3.76 -3.81 -14.85
C ARG A 169 3.53 -5.33 -14.86
N TYR A 170 3.19 -5.92 -13.71
CA TYR A 170 3.04 -7.37 -13.56
C TYR A 170 1.58 -7.77 -13.43
N GLN A 171 0.80 -7.06 -12.61
CA GLN A 171 -0.55 -7.48 -12.27
C GLN A 171 -1.38 -6.35 -11.65
N LYS A 172 -2.69 -6.56 -11.65
CA LYS A 172 -3.63 -5.82 -10.81
C LYS A 172 -3.49 -6.24 -9.35
N LYS A 173 -3.36 -5.27 -8.46
CA LYS A 173 -3.22 -5.45 -7.00
C LYS A 173 -4.37 -4.78 -6.28
N LEU A 174 -4.85 -5.43 -5.23
CA LEU A 174 -5.95 -4.95 -4.39
C LEU A 174 -5.43 -4.74 -2.96
N CYS A 175 -5.84 -3.63 -2.34
CA CYS A 175 -5.66 -3.35 -0.94
C CYS A 175 -7.00 -2.97 -0.30
N GLN A 176 -7.40 -3.71 0.72
CA GLN A 176 -8.69 -3.51 1.42
C GLN A 176 -8.50 -3.05 2.87
N GLN A 177 -7.33 -2.49 3.19
CA GLN A 177 -6.95 -2.10 4.56
C GLN A 177 -7.33 -0.66 4.93
N GLY A 178 -7.98 0.09 4.02
CA GLY A 178 -8.34 1.48 4.28
C GLY A 178 -7.13 2.34 4.67
N ASP A 179 -7.27 3.12 5.73
CA ASP A 179 -6.26 3.99 6.32
C ASP A 179 -5.14 3.24 7.06
N GLN A 180 -5.35 1.95 7.34
CA GLN A 180 -4.36 1.11 8.01
C GLN A 180 -3.30 0.57 7.06
N GLY A 181 -3.51 0.67 5.74
CA GLY A 181 -2.55 0.26 4.72
C GLY A 181 -2.14 1.41 3.80
N ALA A 182 -0.88 1.41 3.37
CA ALA A 182 -0.36 2.36 2.39
C ALA A 182 0.51 1.69 1.34
N TRP A 183 0.58 2.31 0.16
CA TRP A 183 1.33 1.80 -0.98
C TRP A 183 2.83 2.11 -0.88
N LEU A 184 3.63 1.27 -1.52
CA LEU A 184 5.09 1.23 -1.51
C LEU A 184 5.58 1.02 -2.93
N VAL A 185 6.71 1.63 -3.28
CA VAL A 185 7.42 1.33 -4.54
C VAL A 185 8.66 0.51 -4.25
N HIS A 186 8.86 -0.56 -5.03
CA HIS A 186 10.01 -1.45 -4.93
C HIS A 186 10.94 -1.34 -6.14
N PHE A 187 12.04 -0.58 -6.04
CA PHE A 187 12.88 -0.25 -7.21
C PHE A 187 13.76 -1.40 -7.72
N ASN A 188 14.09 -2.41 -6.92
CA ASN A 188 14.93 -3.51 -7.43
C ASN A 188 14.18 -4.45 -8.40
N ILE A 189 12.86 -4.59 -8.24
CA ILE A 189 12.01 -5.36 -9.16
C ILE A 189 10.96 -4.52 -9.91
N GLY A 190 10.92 -3.21 -9.69
CA GLY A 190 10.00 -2.30 -10.39
C GLY A 190 8.53 -2.63 -10.12
N ALA A 191 8.20 -2.99 -8.88
CA ALA A 191 6.86 -3.42 -8.48
C ALA A 191 6.29 -2.53 -7.39
N ILE A 192 4.96 -2.48 -7.30
CA ILE A 192 4.25 -1.71 -6.26
C ILE A 192 3.67 -2.69 -5.24
N PHE A 193 3.81 -2.39 -3.96
CA PHE A 193 3.24 -3.20 -2.88
C PHE A 193 2.41 -2.33 -1.95
N TRP A 194 1.67 -2.93 -1.04
CA TRP A 194 1.11 -2.22 0.10
C TRP A 194 1.51 -2.94 1.38
N HIS A 195 1.56 -2.19 2.47
CA HIS A 195 1.74 -2.77 3.80
C HIS A 195 1.00 -1.95 4.86
N PHE A 196 0.84 -2.53 6.05
CA PHE A 196 0.33 -1.81 7.21
C PHE A 196 1.22 -0.62 7.57
N VAL A 197 0.60 0.53 7.81
CA VAL A 197 1.26 1.81 8.12
C VAL A 197 2.12 1.76 9.39
N THR A 198 1.85 0.80 10.28
CA THR A 198 2.58 0.56 11.53
C THR A 198 3.91 -0.17 11.34
N ALA A 199 4.14 -0.78 10.18
CA ALA A 199 5.35 -1.54 9.92
C ALA A 199 6.56 -0.64 9.74
N LYS A 200 7.68 -1.01 10.34
CA LYS A 200 8.86 -0.13 10.50
C LYS A 200 10.01 -0.43 9.55
N ASN A 201 9.76 -1.12 8.43
CA ASN A 201 10.82 -1.74 7.62
C ASN A 201 11.11 -1.03 6.29
N TYR A 202 10.58 0.16 6.09
CA TYR A 202 10.57 0.83 4.79
C TYR A 202 11.24 2.21 4.83
N PHE A 203 11.76 2.62 3.69
CA PHE A 203 12.62 3.79 3.54
C PHE A 203 11.86 5.04 3.11
N VAL A 204 12.55 6.18 3.14
CA VAL A 204 12.00 7.50 2.86
C VAL A 204 12.67 8.06 1.60
N TRP A 205 11.86 8.59 0.69
CA TRP A 205 12.37 9.35 -0.45
C TRP A 205 11.76 10.75 -0.46
N PRO A 206 12.45 11.76 0.07
CA PRO A 206 11.84 13.08 0.20
C PRO A 206 11.61 13.73 -1.16
N VAL A 207 10.44 14.36 -1.28
CA VAL A 207 10.03 15.21 -2.39
C VAL A 207 9.56 16.55 -1.87
N ARG A 208 9.65 17.59 -2.68
CA ARG A 208 9.06 18.90 -2.41
C ARG A 208 8.46 19.47 -3.69
N ASP A 209 7.46 20.31 -3.52
CA ASP A 209 6.85 21.07 -4.62
C ASP A 209 7.76 22.27 -5.00
N LEU A 210 7.88 22.53 -6.30
CA LEU A 210 8.50 23.73 -6.84
C LEU A 210 7.38 24.75 -7.06
N LYS A 211 7.30 25.72 -6.16
CA LYS A 211 6.45 26.91 -6.31
C LYS A 211 7.08 27.89 -7.29
#